data_AF-A0A7Z0IJL4-F1
#
_entry.id   AF-A0A7Z0IJL4-F1
#
_cell.length_a   1.000
_cell.length_b   1.000
_cell.length_c   1.000
_cell.angle_alpha   90.00
_cell.angle_beta   90.00
_cell.angle_gamma   90.00
#
_symmetry.space_group_name_H-M   'P 1'
#
loop_
_entity.id
_entity.type
_entity.pdbx_description
1 polymer ?
#
loop_
_entity_poly.entity_id
_entity_poly.type
_entity_poly.pdbx_seq_one_letter_code
_entity_poly.pdbx_strand_id
1 'polypeptide(L)' 'MSFSDLNLNGPTPARVRPKLGEWGPTEVPGTKAKRRQRRLVPFVFAAALLVLFLTGWLNYSLMTGRIGFGLDPLIAP' A
#
# COMPACT_ATOMS: atom_id res chain seq x y z
N MET A 1 -54.83 -5.76 -17.87
CA MET A 1 -53.41 -6.08 -18.11
C MET A 1 -52.59 -4.99 -17.42
N SER A 2 -52.26 -5.18 -16.14
CA SER A 2 -51.53 -4.18 -15.36
C SER A 2 -50.05 -4.51 -15.43
N PHE A 3 -49.27 -3.66 -16.08
CA PHE A 3 -47.81 -3.70 -15.97
C PHE A 3 -47.47 -3.11 -14.60
N SER A 4 -46.97 -3.97 -13.70
CA SER A 4 -46.38 -3.52 -12.43
C SER A 4 -45.29 -2.50 -12.76
N ASP A 5 -45.35 -1.34 -12.13
CA ASP A 5 -44.35 -0.29 -12.23
C ASP A 5 -43.03 -0.84 -11.68
N LEU A 6 -42.25 -1.49 -12.55
CA LEU A 6 -41.00 -2.17 -12.24
C LEU A 6 -39.91 -1.12 -12.06
N ASN A 7 -40.01 -0.38 -10.97
CA ASN A 7 -39.02 0.58 -10.56
C ASN A 7 -37.74 -0.16 -10.10
N LEU A 8 -36.86 -0.43 -11.06
CA LEU A 8 -35.52 -1.00 -10.89
C LEU A 8 -34.54 -0.07 -10.15
N ASN A 9 -34.98 1.15 -9.78
CA ASN A 9 -34.18 2.17 -9.10
C ASN A 9 -34.46 2.29 -7.60
N GLY A 10 -35.29 1.41 -7.02
CA GLY A 10 -35.45 1.30 -5.56
C GLY A 10 -34.12 1.04 -4.84
N PRO A 11 -34.08 1.09 -3.48
CA PRO A 11 -32.87 1.03 -2.64
C PRO A 11 -32.25 -0.38 -2.67
N THR A 12 -31.76 -0.77 -3.84
CA THR A 12 -31.14 -2.04 -4.11
C THR A 12 -29.64 -1.93 -3.84
N PRO A 13 -29.05 -2.88 -3.12
CA PRO A 13 -27.64 -2.83 -2.77
C PRO A 13 -26.78 -2.82 -4.05
N ALA A 14 -25.78 -1.94 -4.07
CA ALA A 14 -24.93 -1.66 -5.25
C ALA A 14 -24.26 -2.90 -5.90
N ARG A 15 -24.23 -4.04 -5.19
CA ARG A 15 -23.68 -5.31 -5.68
C ARG A 15 -24.56 -6.03 -6.72
N VAL A 16 -25.87 -5.78 -6.72
CA VAL A 16 -26.85 -6.50 -7.56
C VAL A 16 -27.20 -5.70 -8.83
N ARG A 17 -26.71 -4.47 -8.96
CA ARG A 17 -26.98 -3.61 -10.11
C ARG A 17 -26.19 -4.10 -11.34
N PRO A 18 -26.86 -4.45 -12.45
CA PRO A 18 -26.19 -4.81 -13.69
C PRO A 18 -25.41 -3.60 -14.22
N LYS A 19 -24.24 -3.83 -14.83
CA LYS A 19 -23.40 -2.76 -15.41
C LYS A 19 -24.09 -2.18 -16.65
N LEU A 20 -25.00 -1.23 -16.43
CA LEU A 20 -25.73 -0.54 -17.49
C LEU A 20 -25.10 0.86 -17.69
N GLY A 21 -24.26 1.01 -18.71
CA GLY A 21 -23.72 2.33 -19.12
C GLY A 21 -23.06 3.15 -18.00
N GLU A 22 -23.41 4.45 -17.93
CA GLU A 22 -22.91 5.49 -16.99
C GLU A 22 -23.20 5.19 -15.50
N TRP A 23 -24.03 4.18 -15.21
CA TRP A 23 -24.43 3.74 -13.86
C TRP A 23 -23.53 2.64 -13.28
N GLY A 24 -22.33 2.47 -13.84
CA GLY A 24 -21.30 1.61 -13.27
C GLY A 24 -20.96 2.05 -11.83
N PRO A 25 -20.56 1.12 -10.94
CA PRO A 25 -20.30 1.43 -9.53
C PRO A 25 -19.05 2.31 -9.38
N THR A 26 -19.21 3.61 -9.60
CA THR A 26 -18.17 4.64 -9.49
C THR A 26 -17.68 4.79 -8.05
N GLU A 27 -18.53 4.47 -7.08
CA GLU A 27 -18.24 4.58 -5.64
C GLU A 27 -17.42 3.41 -5.08
N VAL A 28 -17.15 2.35 -5.86
CA VAL A 28 -16.42 1.18 -5.37
C VAL A 28 -14.98 1.24 -5.87
N PRO A 29 -13.98 1.34 -4.98
CA PRO A 29 -12.58 1.33 -5.37
C PRO A 29 -12.27 0.12 -6.24
N GLY A 30 -11.79 0.38 -7.46
CA GLY A 30 -11.48 -0.69 -8.41
C GLY A 30 -10.54 -1.74 -7.82
N THR A 31 -10.80 -3.02 -8.08
CA THR A 31 -10.03 -4.15 -7.54
C THR A 31 -8.52 -4.06 -7.86
N LYS A 32 -8.16 -3.43 -8.99
CA LYS A 32 -6.77 -3.18 -9.40
C LYS A 32 -6.05 -2.17 -8.49
N ALA A 33 -6.73 -1.10 -8.05
CA ALA A 33 -6.15 -0.09 -7.15
C ALA A 33 -5.81 -0.69 -5.78
N LYS A 34 -6.73 -1.51 -5.24
CA LYS A 34 -6.52 -2.23 -3.97
C LYS A 34 -5.34 -3.20 -4.04
N ARG A 35 -5.10 -3.85 -5.19
CA ARG A 35 -3.94 -4.74 -5.39
C ARG A 35 -2.62 -3.97 -5.46
N ARG A 36 -2.59 -2.80 -6.11
CA ARG A 36 -1.38 -1.96 -6.21
C ARG A 36 -0.98 -1.42 -4.84
N GLN A 37 -1.94 -0.94 -4.05
CA GLN A 37 -1.68 -0.44 -2.70
C GLN A 37 -1.09 -1.52 -1.79
N ARG A 38 -1.59 -2.76 -1.85
CA ARG A 38 -1.05 -3.90 -1.07
C ARG A 38 0.43 -4.19 -1.34
N ARG A 39 0.94 -3.88 -2.53
CA ARG A 39 2.36 -4.04 -2.85
C ARG A 39 3.16 -2.80 -2.51
N LEU A 40 2.64 -1.61 -2.83
CA LEU A 40 3.38 -0.37 -2.61
C LEU A 40 3.63 -0.09 -1.12
N VAL A 41 2.65 -0.34 -0.26
CA VAL A 41 2.77 -0.06 1.19
C VAL A 41 3.98 -0.77 1.83
N PRO A 42 4.17 -2.10 1.70
CA PRO A 42 5.32 -2.76 2.31
C PRO A 42 6.65 -2.31 1.68
N PHE A 43 6.70 -2.03 0.37
CA PHE A 43 7.93 -1.53 -0.26
C PHE A 43 8.32 -0.15 0.25
N VAL A 44 7.37 0.78 0.35
CA VAL A 44 7.63 2.13 0.88
C VAL A 44 8.03 2.06 2.34
N PHE A 45 7.38 1.21 3.14
CA PHE A 45 7.72 1.03 4.55
C PHE A 45 9.13 0.45 4.73
N ALA A 46 9.48 -0.59 3.97
CA ALA A 46 10.82 -1.18 4.00
C ALA A 46 11.90 -0.17 3.55
N ALA A 47 11.62 0.64 2.53
CA ALA A 47 12.51 1.71 2.09
C ALA A 47 12.72 2.76 3.20
N ALA A 48 11.66 3.17 3.89
CA ALA A 48 11.76 4.12 5.00
C ALA A 48 12.61 3.57 6.17
N LEU A 49 12.42 2.30 6.52
CA LEU A 49 13.24 1.63 7.54
C LEU A 49 14.72 1.55 7.12
N LEU A 50 15.00 1.24 5.86
CA LEU A 50 16.35 1.22 5.33
C LEU A 50 17.02 2.60 5.42
N VAL A 51 16.29 3.67 5.08
CA VAL A 51 16.80 5.04 5.20
C VAL A 51 17.12 5.39 6.65
N LEU A 52 16.21 5.08 7.59
CA LEU A 52 16.45 5.32 9.02
C LEU A 52 17.68 4.55 9.52
N PHE A 53 17.79 3.27 9.14
CA PHE A 53 18.91 2.41 9.50
C PHE A 53 20.24 2.93 8.95
N LEU A 54 20.29 3.26 7.66
CA LEU A 54 21.48 3.79 7.01
C LEU A 54 21.89 5.15 7.60
N THR A 55 20.93 5.99 7.96
CA THR A 55 21.22 7.27 8.60
C THR A 55 21.90 7.05 9.95
N GLY A 56 21.37 6.15 10.78
CA GLY A 56 22.00 5.80 12.06
C GLY A 56 23.39 5.18 11.88
N TRP A 57 23.52 4.25 10.93
CA TRP A 57 24.78 3.59 10.60
C TRP A 57 25.86 4.56 10.13
N LEU A 58 25.52 5.49 9.23
CA LEU A 58 26.45 6.49 8.73
C LEU A 58 26.93 7.41 9.86
N ASN A 59 26.02 7.86 10.72
CA ASN A 59 26.39 8.66 11.89
C ASN A 59 27.34 7.89 12.82
N TYR A 60 27.02 6.63 13.13
CA TYR A 60 27.88 5.76 13.92
C TYR A 60 29.27 5.59 13.27
N SER A 61 29.31 5.36 11.96
CA SER A 61 30.55 5.12 11.23
C SER A 61 31.42 6.38 11.17
N LEU A 62 30.82 7.56 10.98
CA LEU A 62 31.53 8.84 11.01
C LEU A 62 32.11 9.15 12.39
N MET A 63 31.38 8.86 13.47
CA MET A 63 31.83 9.13 14.84
C MET A 63 32.92 8.16 15.29
N THR A 64 32.81 6.89 14.89
CA THR A 64 33.67 5.82 15.42
C THR A 64 34.83 5.50 14.47
N GLY A 65 34.75 5.91 13.20
CA GLY A 65 35.68 5.49 12.13
C GLY A 65 35.59 3.99 11.82
N ARG A 66 34.58 3.31 12.37
CA ARG A 66 34.41 1.85 12.32
C ARG A 66 33.19 1.51 11.49
N ILE A 67 33.32 0.47 10.69
CA ILE A 67 32.26 0.04 9.78
C ILE A 67 31.39 -1.01 10.48
N GLY A 68 31.96 -1.98 11.19
CA GLY A 68 31.21 -3.17 11.67
C GLY A 68 30.35 -3.00 12.92
N PHE A 69 29.93 -1.77 13.30
CA PHE A 69 29.14 -1.55 14.52
C PHE A 69 29.80 -2.13 15.80
N GLY A 70 31.14 -2.18 15.84
CA GLY A 70 31.89 -2.74 16.96
C GLY A 70 31.94 -4.27 16.98
N LEU A 71 31.40 -4.93 15.96
CA LEU A 71 31.52 -6.38 15.70
C LEU A 71 32.67 -6.72 14.75
N ASP A 72 33.32 -5.69 14.21
CA ASP A 72 34.62 -5.82 13.57
C ASP A 72 35.59 -6.47 14.57
N PRO A 73 36.17 -7.65 14.25
CA PRO A 73 37.14 -8.28 15.14
C PRO A 73 38.28 -7.29 15.38
N LEU A 74 38.95 -7.40 16.53
CA LEU A 74 40.23 -6.75 16.75
C LEU A 74 41.18 -7.20 15.64
N ILE A 75 41.17 -6.53 14.50
CA ILE A 75 42.33 -6.40 13.64
C ILE A 75 43.25 -5.48 14.45
N ALA A 76 43.85 -6.10 15.46
CA ALA A 76 45.18 -5.77 15.92
C ALA A 76 46.09 -5.85 14.68
N PRO A 77 47.11 -4.98 14.59
CA PRO A 77 47.75 -4.53 13.36
C PRO A 77 48.07 -5.65 12.35
#